data_AF-A0A0B1SIS6-F1
#
_entry.id   AF-A0A0B1SIS6-F1
#
_cell.length_a   1.000
_cell.length_b   1.000
_cell.length_c   1.000
_cell.angle_alpha   90.00
_cell.angle_beta   90.00
_cell.angle_gamma   90.00
#
_symmetry.space_group_name_H-M   'P 1'
#
loop_
_entity.id
_entity.type
_entity.pdbx_description
1 polymer ?
#
loop_
_entity_poly.entity_id
_entity_poly.type
_entity_poly.pdbx_seq_one_letter_code
_entity_poly.pdbx_strand_id
1 'polypeptide(L)'
;MLPFLWRDWPDQFYRMFFSLFLHAGIIHLALTIWVQMWLMLDLEMLIGWKRMAILYIGSGIGGNFASAIFVPYNPEVGPSGSHLGIMAALVIDLYHHRRILVRPQRELVKHMCTVLVLFLTGLLPWVDNWAHLFGFIFGLLITIVTFPYLDFESHEKPRQGCRSSLSRRNIAIVMALITCLFLYVVLGYIYFHSIEVNCPWCQYFNCINIKVFTGSHHFCDNTGQKLSQWLPI
;
A
#
# COMPACT_ATOMS: atom_id res chain seq x y z
N MET A 1 -1.48 13.93 21.78
CA MET A 1 -1.15 12.50 21.52
C MET A 1 -0.90 11.83 22.86
N LEU A 2 -1.10 10.51 22.96
CA LEU A 2 -0.77 9.78 24.20
C LEU A 2 0.74 9.87 24.46
N PRO A 3 1.17 10.01 25.73
CA PRO A 3 2.60 9.98 26.06
C PRO A 3 3.19 8.58 25.80
N PHE A 4 4.50 8.51 25.60
CA PHE A 4 5.23 7.23 25.60
C PHE A 4 5.13 6.61 27.00
N LEU A 5 4.73 5.34 27.09
CA LEU A 5 4.81 4.56 28.32
C LEU A 5 6.27 4.22 28.64
N TRP A 6 7.09 4.02 27.60
CA TRP A 6 8.49 3.65 27.68
C TRP A 6 9.30 4.52 26.72
N ARG A 7 10.35 5.19 27.20
CA ARG A 7 11.07 6.20 26.42
C ARG A 7 11.77 5.65 25.18
N ASP A 8 12.32 4.44 25.29
CA ASP A 8 13.17 3.81 24.27
C ASP A 8 12.45 2.70 23.48
N TRP A 9 11.12 2.62 23.61
CA TRP A 9 10.31 1.61 22.92
C TRP A 9 9.24 2.27 22.05
N PRO A 10 9.05 1.83 20.80
CA PRO A 10 8.03 2.37 19.91
C PRO A 10 6.64 1.79 20.25
N ASP A 11 6.10 2.19 21.41
CA ASP A 11 4.85 1.69 21.98
C ASP A 11 3.57 2.37 21.41
N GLN A 12 3.74 3.41 20.60
CA GLN A 12 2.63 4.19 20.04
C GLN A 12 2.11 3.61 18.71
N PHE A 13 1.86 2.30 18.69
CA PHE A 13 1.41 1.58 17.50
C PHE A 13 0.09 2.12 16.90
N TYR A 14 -0.76 2.73 17.74
CA TYR A 14 -1.98 3.39 17.29
C TYR A 14 -1.71 4.44 16.19
N ARG A 15 -0.52 5.05 16.15
CA ARG A 15 -0.15 6.03 15.12
C ARG A 15 -0.17 5.43 13.71
N MET A 16 0.23 4.16 13.56
CA MET A 16 0.20 3.44 12.29
C MET A 16 -1.22 3.23 11.76
N PHE A 17 -2.18 3.06 12.66
CA PHE A 17 -3.58 2.90 12.31
C PHE A 17 -4.26 4.25 12.04
N PHE A 18 -4.07 5.21 12.95
CA PHE A 18 -4.75 6.51 12.86
C PHE A 18 -4.20 7.40 11.74
N SER A 19 -2.94 7.24 11.33
CA SER A 19 -2.37 7.98 10.19
C SER A 19 -3.21 7.82 8.92
N LEU A 20 -3.85 6.65 8.71
CA LEU A 20 -4.73 6.38 7.57
C LEU A 20 -5.95 7.32 7.49
N PHE A 21 -6.33 7.93 8.61
CA PHE A 21 -7.49 8.83 8.71
C PHE A 21 -7.08 10.30 8.85
N LEU A 22 -5.80 10.57 9.08
CA LEU A 22 -5.27 11.93 9.17
C LEU A 22 -4.97 12.48 7.78
N HIS A 23 -5.07 13.79 7.61
CA HIS A 23 -4.81 14.45 6.33
C HIS A 23 -4.05 15.75 6.58
N ALA A 24 -3.12 16.10 5.68
CA ALA A 24 -2.29 17.29 5.81
C ALA A 24 -3.07 18.61 5.72
N GLY A 25 -4.31 18.58 5.19
CA GLY A 25 -5.19 19.74 5.09
C GLY A 25 -6.50 19.44 4.37
N ILE A 26 -7.36 20.45 4.24
CA ILE A 26 -8.71 20.31 3.66
C ILE A 26 -8.66 19.89 2.19
N ILE A 27 -7.73 20.43 1.40
CA ILE A 27 -7.58 20.07 -0.02
C ILE A 27 -7.14 18.60 -0.15
N HIS A 28 -6.18 18.16 0.67
CA HIS A 28 -5.74 16.77 0.69
C HIS A 28 -6.88 15.83 1.08
N LEU A 29 -7.67 16.18 2.10
CA LEU A 29 -8.86 15.43 2.51
C LEU A 29 -9.90 15.33 1.38
N ALA A 30 -10.22 16.43 0.71
CA ALA A 30 -11.21 16.43 -0.37
C ALA A 30 -10.77 15.55 -1.54
N LEU A 31 -9.50 15.64 -1.95
CA LEU A 31 -8.93 14.83 -3.03
C LEU A 31 -8.88 13.34 -2.68
N THR A 32 -8.43 13.00 -1.47
CA THR A 32 -8.35 11.61 -1.01
C THR A 32 -9.73 10.97 -0.88
N ILE A 33 -10.73 11.68 -0.35
CA ILE A 33 -12.12 11.18 -0.33
C ILE A 33 -12.64 10.97 -1.76
N TRP A 34 -12.39 11.92 -2.68
CA TRP A 34 -12.83 11.78 -4.06
C TRP A 34 -12.21 10.56 -4.75
N VAL A 35 -10.89 10.39 -4.63
CA VAL A 35 -10.18 9.19 -5.13
C VAL A 35 -10.72 7.93 -4.48
N GLN A 36 -10.94 7.97 -3.16
CA GLN A 36 -11.44 6.84 -2.40
C GLN A 36 -12.82 6.40 -2.88
N MET A 37 -13.75 7.33 -3.07
CA MET A 37 -15.08 7.04 -3.61
C MET A 37 -15.00 6.48 -5.02
N TRP A 38 -14.10 7.00 -5.85
CA TRP A 38 -13.92 6.53 -7.22
C TRP A 38 -13.35 5.11 -7.30
N LEU A 39 -12.42 4.74 -6.41
CA LEU A 39 -11.78 3.41 -6.41
C LEU A 39 -12.54 2.35 -5.64
N MET A 40 -13.15 2.72 -4.51
CA MET A 40 -13.71 1.75 -3.58
C MET A 40 -15.16 1.39 -3.85
N LEU A 41 -15.95 2.28 -4.44
CA LEU A 41 -17.41 2.09 -4.49
C LEU A 41 -17.80 0.82 -5.24
N ASP A 42 -17.32 0.65 -6.48
CA ASP A 42 -17.62 -0.54 -7.28
C ASP A 42 -17.02 -1.81 -6.65
N LEU A 43 -15.82 -1.71 -6.10
CA LEU A 43 -15.13 -2.84 -5.50
C LEU A 43 -15.82 -3.30 -4.22
N GLU A 44 -16.25 -2.37 -3.36
CA GLU A 44 -16.98 -2.66 -2.12
C GLU A 44 -18.32 -3.32 -2.41
N MET A 45 -19.03 -2.87 -3.43
CA MET A 45 -20.28 -3.52 -3.89
C MET A 45 -20.04 -4.97 -4.32
N LEU A 46 -18.87 -5.28 -4.89
CA LEU A 46 -18.51 -6.61 -5.37
C LEU A 46 -18.08 -7.56 -4.23
N ILE A 47 -17.20 -7.10 -3.32
CA ILE A 47 -16.57 -7.96 -2.30
C ILE A 47 -17.23 -7.87 -0.93
N GLY A 48 -18.01 -6.81 -0.68
CA GLY A 48 -18.62 -6.47 0.59
C GLY A 48 -17.69 -5.69 1.52
N TRP A 49 -18.30 -4.85 2.38
CA TRP A 49 -17.59 -3.92 3.28
C TRP A 49 -16.53 -4.58 4.17
N LYS A 50 -16.74 -5.81 4.65
CA LYS A 50 -15.80 -6.50 5.55
C LYS A 50 -14.45 -6.75 4.87
N ARG A 51 -14.48 -7.26 3.63
CA ARG A 51 -13.27 -7.55 2.85
C ARG A 51 -12.60 -6.26 2.40
N MET A 52 -13.42 -5.27 2.04
CA MET A 52 -12.94 -3.94 1.71
C MET A 52 -12.19 -3.29 2.89
N ALA A 53 -12.73 -3.40 4.11
CA ALA A 53 -12.08 -2.91 5.32
C ALA A 53 -10.75 -3.63 5.62
N ILE A 54 -10.72 -4.97 5.49
CA ILE A 54 -9.48 -5.76 5.66
C ILE A 54 -8.43 -5.33 4.63
N LEU A 55 -8.82 -5.18 3.36
CA LEU A 55 -7.94 -4.72 2.29
C LEU A 55 -7.41 -3.32 2.58
N TYR A 56 -8.29 -2.38 2.88
CA TYR A 56 -7.93 -0.97 3.11
C TYR A 56 -7.01 -0.81 4.32
N ILE A 57 -7.42 -1.34 5.47
CA ILE A 57 -6.66 -1.19 6.73
C ILE A 57 -5.37 -1.99 6.67
N GLY A 58 -5.43 -3.24 6.20
CA GLY A 58 -4.26 -4.11 6.10
C GLY A 58 -3.19 -3.52 5.20
N SER A 59 -3.53 -3.24 3.94
CA SER A 59 -2.55 -2.65 3.01
C SER A 59 -2.00 -1.31 3.49
N GLY A 60 -2.84 -0.46 4.09
CA GLY A 60 -2.42 0.81 4.69
C GLY A 60 -1.39 0.65 5.81
N ILE A 61 -1.67 -0.23 6.78
CA ILE A 61 -0.71 -0.52 7.87
C ILE A 61 0.60 -1.09 7.32
N GLY A 62 0.53 -1.95 6.31
CA GLY A 62 1.71 -2.51 5.65
C GLY A 62 2.57 -1.45 4.96
N GLY A 63 1.93 -0.47 4.31
CA GLY A 63 2.60 0.71 3.77
C GLY A 63 3.25 1.57 4.85
N ASN A 64 2.51 1.88 5.92
CA ASN A 64 3.00 2.71 7.03
C ASN A 64 4.20 2.07 7.76
N PHE A 65 4.22 0.74 7.88
CA PHE A 65 5.40 0.02 8.39
C PHE A 65 6.64 0.29 7.54
N ALA A 66 6.52 0.17 6.22
CA ALA A 66 7.66 0.41 5.33
C ALA A 66 8.12 1.87 5.38
N SER A 67 7.19 2.83 5.34
CA SER A 67 7.47 4.25 5.49
C SER A 67 8.25 4.55 6.78
N ALA A 68 7.76 4.08 7.92
CA ALA A 68 8.43 4.30 9.21
C ALA A 68 9.82 3.65 9.32
N ILE A 69 10.12 2.64 8.51
CA ILE A 69 11.42 1.97 8.50
C ILE A 69 12.39 2.66 7.54
N PHE A 70 11.95 2.96 6.31
CA PHE A 70 12.84 3.47 5.26
C PHE A 70 12.98 4.99 5.26
N VAL A 71 11.99 5.71 5.80
CA VAL A 71 11.98 7.17 5.89
C VAL A 71 11.45 7.66 7.25
N PRO A 72 12.03 7.22 8.38
CA PRO A 72 11.49 7.39 9.75
C PRO A 72 11.22 8.84 10.19
N TYR A 73 11.88 9.81 9.56
CA TYR A 73 11.78 11.23 9.89
C TYR A 73 10.84 12.01 8.98
N ASN A 74 10.19 11.35 8.00
CA ASN A 74 9.18 11.97 7.17
C ASN A 74 7.78 11.75 7.77
N PRO A 75 7.03 12.82 8.05
CA PRO A 75 5.65 12.66 8.47
C PRO A 75 4.80 12.19 7.29
N GLU A 76 4.12 11.05 7.47
CA GLU A 76 3.14 10.54 6.54
C GLU A 76 1.73 10.61 7.15
N VAL A 77 0.77 11.05 6.35
CA VAL A 77 -0.66 11.08 6.71
C VAL A 77 -1.51 10.73 5.50
N GLY A 78 -2.62 10.06 5.76
CA GLY A 78 -3.64 9.76 4.77
C GLY A 78 -3.58 8.32 4.28
N PRO A 79 -4.55 7.93 3.44
CA PRO A 79 -4.74 6.55 3.03
C PRO A 79 -4.01 6.19 1.73
N SER A 80 -2.95 6.91 1.37
CA SER A 80 -2.16 6.70 0.15
C SER A 80 -1.76 5.22 -0.04
N GLY A 81 -1.18 4.59 0.98
CA GLY A 81 -0.83 3.16 0.96
C GLY A 81 -2.04 2.25 0.75
N SER A 82 -3.18 2.57 1.38
CA SER A 82 -4.44 1.84 1.20
C SER A 82 -4.99 1.97 -0.23
N HIS A 83 -4.92 3.16 -0.83
CA HIS A 83 -5.37 3.40 -2.21
C HIS A 83 -4.54 2.59 -3.22
N LEU A 84 -3.22 2.50 -3.04
CA LEU A 84 -2.38 1.64 -3.87
C LEU A 84 -2.66 0.14 -3.63
N GLY A 85 -3.00 -0.24 -2.40
CA GLY A 85 -3.46 -1.60 -2.11
C GLY A 85 -4.77 -1.97 -2.83
N ILE A 86 -5.69 -1.00 -2.96
CA ILE A 86 -6.93 -1.17 -3.72
C ILE A 86 -6.65 -1.25 -5.22
N MET A 87 -5.72 -0.44 -5.73
CA MET A 87 -5.27 -0.55 -7.13
C MET A 87 -4.70 -1.94 -7.44
N ALA A 88 -3.93 -2.53 -6.51
CA ALA A 88 -3.46 -3.91 -6.66
C ALA A 88 -4.62 -4.92 -6.72
N ALA A 89 -5.67 -4.68 -5.94
CA ALA A 89 -6.88 -5.49 -5.97
C ALA A 89 -7.61 -5.41 -7.32
N LEU A 90 -7.72 -4.21 -7.89
CA LEU A 90 -8.29 -3.98 -9.22
C LEU A 90 -7.48 -4.66 -10.33
N VAL A 91 -6.16 -4.74 -10.20
CA VAL A 91 -5.31 -5.50 -11.15
C VAL A 91 -5.63 -6.99 -11.11
N ILE A 92 -5.80 -7.58 -9.92
CA ILE A 92 -6.21 -8.98 -9.77
C ILE A 92 -7.62 -9.20 -10.31
N ASP A 93 -8.55 -8.30 -9.99
CA ASP A 93 -9.92 -8.35 -10.47
C ASP A 93 -9.97 -8.37 -12.01
N LEU A 94 -9.27 -7.43 -12.64
CA LEU A 94 -9.17 -7.31 -14.08
C LEU A 94 -8.54 -8.56 -14.71
N TYR A 95 -7.47 -9.10 -14.08
CA TYR A 95 -6.85 -10.33 -14.55
C TYR A 95 -7.84 -11.49 -14.54
N HIS A 96 -8.66 -11.63 -13.48
CA HIS A 96 -9.63 -12.70 -13.37
C HIS A 96 -10.77 -12.55 -14.39
N HIS A 97 -11.31 -11.34 -14.54
CA HIS A 97 -12.44 -11.04 -15.42
C HIS A 97 -12.06 -10.74 -16.88
N ARG A 98 -10.77 -10.89 -17.24
CA ARG A 98 -10.26 -10.55 -18.59
C ARG A 98 -10.98 -11.23 -19.76
N ARG A 99 -11.62 -12.37 -19.53
CA ARG A 99 -12.36 -13.12 -20.57
C ARG A 99 -13.75 -12.55 -20.86
N ILE A 100 -14.31 -11.78 -19.92
CA ILE A 100 -15.65 -11.16 -20.04
C ILE A 100 -15.53 -9.75 -20.63
N LEU A 101 -14.39 -9.08 -20.38
CA LEU A 101 -14.15 -7.73 -20.82
C LEU A 101 -13.87 -7.66 -22.33
N VAL A 102 -14.46 -6.65 -22.98
CA VAL A 102 -14.29 -6.40 -24.42
C VAL A 102 -12.84 -6.02 -24.77
N ARG A 103 -12.16 -5.26 -23.89
CA ARG A 103 -10.78 -4.77 -24.10
C ARG A 103 -9.94 -4.81 -22.81
N PRO A 104 -9.64 -5.99 -22.26
CA PRO A 104 -8.97 -6.15 -20.96
C PRO A 104 -7.57 -5.52 -20.95
N GLN A 105 -6.82 -5.62 -22.05
CA GLN A 105 -5.48 -5.04 -22.16
C GLN A 105 -5.49 -3.52 -22.04
N ARG A 106 -6.49 -2.85 -22.62
CA ARG A 106 -6.61 -1.39 -22.55
C ARG A 106 -6.90 -0.94 -21.12
N GLU A 107 -7.78 -1.64 -20.42
CA GLU A 107 -8.06 -1.33 -19.01
C GLU A 107 -6.86 -1.63 -18.11
N LEU A 108 -6.08 -2.68 -18.41
CA LEU A 108 -4.86 -2.99 -17.67
C LEU A 108 -3.81 -1.90 -17.86
N VAL A 109 -3.58 -1.49 -19.10
CA VAL A 109 -2.65 -0.40 -19.42
C VAL A 109 -3.06 0.88 -18.72
N LYS A 110 -4.35 1.24 -18.72
CA LYS A 110 -4.84 2.41 -18.00
C LYS A 110 -4.53 2.34 -16.50
N HIS A 111 -4.86 1.23 -15.83
CA HIS A 111 -4.60 1.04 -14.40
C HIS A 111 -3.09 1.08 -14.09
N MET A 112 -2.27 0.40 -14.89
CA MET A 112 -0.82 0.41 -14.73
C MET A 112 -0.21 1.80 -14.99
N CYS A 113 -0.76 2.55 -15.94
CA CYS A 113 -0.38 3.95 -16.15
C CYS A 113 -0.75 4.81 -14.94
N THR A 114 -1.93 4.61 -14.33
CA THR A 114 -2.30 5.32 -13.10
C THR A 114 -1.35 4.99 -11.96
N VAL A 115 -1.03 3.71 -11.75
CA VAL A 115 -0.04 3.28 -10.73
C VAL A 115 1.32 3.93 -11.01
N LEU A 116 1.79 3.89 -12.26
CA LEU A 116 3.04 4.53 -12.64
C LEU A 116 3.04 6.04 -12.35
N VAL A 117 1.97 6.74 -12.71
CA VAL A 117 1.83 8.17 -12.42
C VAL A 117 1.87 8.42 -10.91
N LEU A 118 1.22 7.59 -10.09
CA LEU A 118 1.27 7.72 -8.63
C LEU A 118 2.69 7.54 -8.08
N PHE A 119 3.45 6.57 -8.58
CA PHE A 119 4.86 6.42 -8.22
C PHE A 119 5.73 7.60 -8.70
N LEU A 120 5.46 8.15 -9.89
CA LEU A 120 6.15 9.34 -10.40
C LEU A 120 5.82 10.59 -9.57
N THR A 121 4.56 10.76 -9.14
CA THR A 121 4.20 11.83 -8.20
C THR A 121 4.86 11.62 -6.85
N GLY A 122 5.19 10.38 -6.49
CA GLY A 122 5.99 10.07 -5.32
C GLY A 122 7.46 10.43 -5.43
N LEU A 123 7.90 11.06 -6.52
CA LEU A 123 9.19 11.76 -6.59
C LEU A 123 9.07 13.24 -6.14
N LEU A 124 7.86 13.69 -5.83
CA LEU A 124 7.60 15.01 -5.26
C LEU A 124 7.74 14.96 -3.72
N PRO A 125 8.10 16.09 -3.08
CA PRO A 125 8.19 16.19 -1.63
C PRO A 125 6.88 15.78 -0.95
N TRP A 126 7.01 15.18 0.23
CA TRP A 126 5.90 14.78 1.10
C TRP A 126 5.01 13.65 0.58
N VAL A 127 5.37 13.04 -0.55
CA VAL A 127 4.72 11.83 -1.05
C VAL A 127 5.61 10.63 -0.78
N ASP A 128 5.02 9.58 -0.20
CA ASP A 128 5.77 8.40 0.24
C ASP A 128 5.63 7.21 -0.72
N ASN A 129 6.70 6.95 -1.47
CA ASN A 129 6.75 5.81 -2.38
C ASN A 129 6.99 4.47 -1.68
N TRP A 130 7.59 4.45 -0.50
CA TRP A 130 7.72 3.22 0.30
C TRP A 130 6.34 2.75 0.77
N ALA A 131 5.51 3.67 1.24
CA ALA A 131 4.13 3.36 1.59
C ALA A 131 3.30 2.90 0.39
N HIS A 132 3.45 3.56 -0.77
CA HIS A 132 2.81 3.12 -2.02
C HIS A 132 3.22 1.71 -2.43
N LEU A 133 4.52 1.40 -2.42
CA LEU A 133 5.06 0.11 -2.83
C LEU A 133 4.56 -1.02 -1.93
N PHE A 134 4.72 -0.86 -0.61
CA PHE A 134 4.30 -1.89 0.32
C PHE A 134 2.78 -1.98 0.44
N GLY A 135 2.07 -0.85 0.34
CA GLY A 135 0.61 -0.83 0.20
C GLY A 135 0.13 -1.67 -0.98
N PHE A 136 0.76 -1.51 -2.15
CA PHE A 136 0.47 -2.32 -3.34
C PHE A 136 0.78 -3.82 -3.12
N ILE A 137 1.93 -4.16 -2.54
CA ILE A 137 2.33 -5.56 -2.26
C ILE A 137 1.34 -6.22 -1.30
N PHE A 138 1.05 -5.59 -0.16
CA PHE A 138 0.10 -6.11 0.82
C PHE A 138 -1.31 -6.17 0.25
N GLY A 139 -1.72 -5.17 -0.54
CA GLY A 139 -3.00 -5.18 -1.24
C GLY A 139 -3.15 -6.38 -2.18
N LEU A 140 -2.10 -6.69 -2.96
CA LEU A 140 -2.06 -7.86 -3.84
C LEU A 140 -2.23 -9.16 -3.04
N LEU A 141 -1.45 -9.33 -1.96
CA LEU A 141 -1.49 -10.53 -1.13
C LEU A 141 -2.85 -10.69 -0.41
N ILE A 142 -3.37 -9.63 0.20
CA ILE A 142 -4.66 -9.64 0.90
C ILE A 142 -5.81 -9.94 -0.08
N THR A 143 -5.75 -9.40 -1.29
CA THR A 143 -6.75 -9.66 -2.33
C THR A 143 -6.79 -11.15 -2.69
N ILE A 144 -5.64 -11.79 -2.93
CA ILE A 144 -5.56 -13.24 -3.22
C ILE A 144 -6.20 -14.06 -2.08
N VAL A 145 -6.01 -13.64 -0.83
CA VAL A 145 -6.55 -14.32 0.34
C VAL A 145 -8.06 -14.11 0.51
N THR A 146 -8.57 -12.91 0.24
CA THR A 146 -9.91 -12.49 0.69
C THR A 146 -10.99 -12.51 -0.38
N PHE A 147 -10.64 -12.40 -1.68
CA PHE A 147 -11.64 -12.14 -2.71
C PHE A 147 -12.49 -13.38 -3.05
N PRO A 148 -13.84 -13.24 -3.03
CA PRO A 148 -14.77 -14.36 -3.15
C PRO A 148 -14.86 -14.95 -4.55
N TYR A 149 -14.64 -14.19 -5.61
CA TYR A 149 -14.86 -14.69 -6.97
C TYR A 149 -13.72 -15.57 -7.50
N LEU A 150 -12.65 -15.69 -6.74
CA LEU A 150 -11.77 -16.84 -6.86
C LEU A 150 -12.48 -18.16 -6.48
N ASP A 151 -13.66 -18.14 -5.83
CA ASP A 151 -14.51 -19.29 -5.45
C ASP A 151 -15.56 -19.74 -6.47
N PHE A 152 -15.89 -19.00 -7.54
CA PHE A 152 -17.07 -19.35 -8.35
C PHE A 152 -16.79 -20.39 -9.43
N GLU A 153 -16.70 -21.65 -9.01
CA GLU A 153 -17.12 -22.78 -9.84
C GLU A 153 -17.70 -23.91 -8.97
N SER A 154 -18.86 -23.66 -8.34
CA SER A 154 -19.65 -24.72 -7.71
C SER A 154 -21.14 -24.52 -7.93
N HIS A 155 -21.60 -24.83 -9.13
CA HIS A 155 -22.95 -25.39 -9.31
C HIS A 155 -23.10 -26.29 -10.55
N GLU A 156 -22.05 -26.45 -11.37
CA GLU A 156 -22.00 -27.54 -12.35
C GLU A 156 -21.07 -28.66 -11.86
N LYS A 157 -21.53 -29.91 -12.01
CA LYS A 157 -20.86 -31.14 -11.56
C LYS A 157 -19.35 -31.10 -11.85
N PRO A 158 -18.48 -31.54 -10.92
CA PRO A 158 -17.05 -31.48 -11.11
C PRO A 158 -16.64 -32.40 -12.26
N ARG A 159 -16.38 -31.81 -13.44
CA ARG A 159 -15.57 -32.47 -14.47
C ARG A 159 -14.21 -32.79 -13.87
N GLN A 160 -13.65 -33.94 -14.22
CA GLN A 160 -12.44 -34.55 -13.62
C GLN A 160 -11.18 -33.64 -13.61
N GLY A 161 -11.20 -32.47 -14.27
CA GLY A 161 -10.18 -31.41 -14.20
C GLY A 161 -10.34 -30.36 -13.07
N CYS A 162 -11.50 -30.25 -12.42
CA CYS A 162 -11.82 -29.20 -11.44
C CYS A 162 -11.05 -29.38 -10.10
N ARG A 163 -10.77 -30.62 -9.68
CA ARG A 163 -9.99 -30.93 -8.47
C ARG A 163 -8.57 -30.32 -8.49
N SER A 164 -7.97 -30.19 -9.68
CA SER A 164 -6.65 -29.57 -9.87
C SER A 164 -6.68 -28.04 -9.77
N SER A 165 -7.81 -27.42 -10.12
CA SER A 165 -8.00 -25.96 -10.09
C SER A 165 -8.21 -25.48 -8.65
N LEU A 166 -9.04 -26.20 -7.89
CA LEU A 166 -9.29 -25.93 -6.47
C LEU A 166 -8.03 -26.11 -5.61
N SER A 167 -7.24 -27.14 -5.89
CA SER A 167 -5.95 -27.36 -5.22
C SER A 167 -4.95 -26.22 -5.51
N ARG A 168 -4.81 -25.81 -6.77
CA ARG A 168 -3.93 -24.67 -7.16
C ARG A 168 -4.32 -23.37 -6.48
N ARG A 169 -5.62 -23.12 -6.33
CA ARG A 169 -6.13 -21.94 -5.63
C ARG A 169 -5.84 -21.99 -4.14
N ASN A 170 -6.15 -23.09 -3.46
CA ASN A 170 -5.89 -23.21 -2.02
C ASN A 170 -4.39 -23.07 -1.75
N ILE A 171 -3.54 -23.61 -2.62
CA ILE A 171 -2.09 -23.40 -2.56
C ILE A 171 -1.77 -21.90 -2.70
N ALA A 172 -2.32 -21.20 -3.69
CA ALA A 172 -2.07 -19.76 -3.87
C ALA A 172 -2.52 -18.93 -2.65
N ILE A 173 -3.68 -19.24 -2.05
CA ILE A 173 -4.19 -18.58 -0.84
C ILE A 173 -3.24 -18.82 0.34
N VAL A 174 -2.87 -20.07 0.59
CA VAL A 174 -1.96 -20.43 1.70
C VAL A 174 -0.60 -19.77 1.50
N MET A 175 -0.05 -19.81 0.29
CA MET A 175 1.22 -19.16 -0.03
C MET A 175 1.14 -17.64 0.16
N ALA A 176 0.07 -16.99 -0.31
CA ALA A 176 -0.13 -15.55 -0.14
C ALA A 176 -0.30 -15.17 1.34
N LEU A 177 -1.05 -15.97 2.11
CA LEU A 177 -1.24 -15.76 3.54
C LEU A 177 0.09 -15.89 4.31
N ILE A 178 0.85 -16.96 4.06
CA ILE A 178 2.17 -17.17 4.68
C ILE A 178 3.10 -16.01 4.32
N THR A 179 3.15 -15.61 3.05
CA THR A 179 3.99 -14.49 2.60
C THR A 179 3.58 -13.18 3.26
N CYS A 180 2.27 -12.91 3.35
CA CYS A 180 1.74 -11.72 3.99
C CYS A 180 2.11 -11.66 5.48
N LEU A 181 1.90 -12.76 6.21
CA LEU A 181 2.26 -12.87 7.63
C LEU A 181 3.77 -12.73 7.83
N PHE A 182 4.57 -13.38 6.99
CA PHE A 182 6.02 -13.28 7.03
C PHE A 182 6.49 -11.82 6.85
N LEU A 183 5.94 -11.10 5.87
CA LEU A 183 6.29 -9.70 5.64
C LEU A 183 5.90 -8.80 6.82
N TYR A 184 4.70 -8.95 7.40
CA TYR A 184 4.33 -8.20 8.61
C TYR A 184 5.24 -8.50 9.79
N VAL A 185 5.60 -9.78 10.00
CA VAL A 185 6.49 -10.17 11.10
C VAL A 185 7.89 -9.58 10.90
N VAL A 186 8.44 -9.63 9.68
CA VAL A 186 9.76 -9.06 9.37
C VAL A 186 9.77 -7.56 9.54
N LEU A 187 8.79 -6.84 8.97
CA LEU A 187 8.69 -5.38 9.11
C LEU A 187 8.45 -4.97 10.57
N GLY A 188 7.57 -5.69 11.27
CA GLY A 188 7.34 -5.48 12.70
C GLY A 188 8.61 -5.69 13.51
N TYR A 189 9.36 -6.77 13.26
CA TYR A 189 10.62 -7.03 13.93
C TYR A 189 11.64 -5.90 13.71
N ILE A 190 11.80 -5.44 12.47
CA ILE A 190 12.68 -4.32 12.11
C ILE A 190 12.27 -3.05 12.84
N TYR A 191 10.97 -2.73 12.85
CA TYR A 191 10.43 -1.55 13.50
C TYR A 191 10.62 -1.58 15.02
N PHE A 192 10.25 -2.67 15.70
CA PHE A 192 10.31 -2.79 17.15
C PHE A 192 11.74 -2.87 17.71
N HIS A 193 12.68 -3.42 16.95
CA HIS A 193 14.09 -3.47 17.34
C HIS A 193 14.89 -2.26 16.85
N SER A 194 14.21 -1.26 16.27
CA SER A 194 14.82 -0.02 15.76
C SER A 194 16.06 -0.30 14.89
N ILE A 195 15.97 -1.31 14.03
CA ILE A 195 17.09 -1.70 13.17
C ILE A 195 17.29 -0.58 12.13
N GLU A 196 18.42 0.11 12.22
CA GLU A 196 18.79 1.15 11.27
C GLU A 196 19.04 0.56 9.89
N VAL A 197 18.13 0.82 8.96
CA VAL A 197 18.31 0.43 7.56
C VAL A 197 19.19 1.47 6.88
N ASN A 198 20.50 1.21 6.88
CA ASN A 198 21.48 2.04 6.18
C ASN A 198 21.28 1.95 4.67
N CYS A 199 20.47 2.86 4.13
CA CYS A 199 20.07 2.87 2.73
C CYS A 199 20.29 4.25 2.12
N PRO A 200 21.49 4.50 1.53
CA PRO A 200 21.82 5.80 0.94
C PRO A 200 20.88 6.24 -0.19
N TRP A 201 20.22 5.28 -0.85
CA TRP A 201 19.31 5.53 -1.96
C TRP A 201 17.83 5.59 -1.60
N CYS A 202 17.44 5.23 -0.37
CA CYS A 202 16.01 5.15 0.00
C CYS A 202 15.33 6.53 -0.06
N GLN A 203 16.09 7.60 0.16
CA GLN A 203 15.65 8.98 -0.04
C GLN A 203 15.28 9.29 -1.50
N TYR A 204 16.06 8.78 -2.46
CA TYR A 204 15.84 9.05 -3.89
C TYR A 204 14.61 8.34 -4.43
N PHE A 205 14.11 7.32 -3.73
CA PHE A 205 12.85 6.68 -4.08
C PHE A 205 11.64 7.58 -3.79
N ASN A 206 11.71 8.42 -2.75
CA ASN A 206 10.64 9.38 -2.40
C ASN A 206 10.88 10.79 -2.96
N CYS A 207 12.10 11.18 -3.29
CA CYS A 207 12.33 12.53 -3.82
C CYS A 207 13.64 12.64 -4.61
N ILE A 208 13.56 13.22 -5.81
CA ILE A 208 14.74 13.52 -6.63
C ILE A 208 14.72 15.00 -7.01
N ASN A 209 15.85 15.68 -6.77
CA ASN A 209 16.05 17.06 -7.21
C ASN A 209 16.27 17.13 -8.73
N ILE A 210 15.18 17.24 -9.50
CA ILE A 210 15.24 17.39 -10.97
C ILE A 210 15.09 18.88 -11.32
N LYS A 211 16.22 19.57 -11.54
CA LYS A 211 16.28 21.02 -11.82
C LYS A 211 15.35 21.47 -12.95
N VAL A 212 15.23 20.67 -14.01
CA VAL A 212 14.43 20.98 -15.20
C VAL A 212 12.93 21.05 -14.87
N PHE A 213 12.44 20.20 -13.96
CA PHE A 213 11.02 20.12 -13.60
C PHE A 213 10.67 20.99 -12.38
N THR A 214 11.58 21.08 -11.41
CA THR A 214 11.31 21.72 -10.10
C THR A 214 11.88 23.13 -10.00
N GLY A 215 12.72 23.56 -10.95
CA GLY A 215 13.35 24.88 -10.96
C GLY A 215 14.40 25.10 -9.87
N SER A 216 14.65 24.11 -9.00
CA SER A 216 15.57 24.24 -7.87
C SER A 216 16.36 22.95 -7.61
N HIS A 217 17.54 23.09 -7.01
CA HIS A 217 18.36 21.95 -6.56
C HIS A 217 18.06 21.53 -5.11
N HIS A 218 17.16 22.24 -4.44
CA HIS A 218 16.88 22.11 -3.01
C HIS A 218 15.44 21.67 -2.72
N PHE A 219 14.72 21.19 -3.74
CA PHE A 219 13.31 20.86 -3.63
C PHE A 219 13.05 19.75 -2.59
N CYS A 220 14.01 18.84 -2.42
CA CYS A 220 13.97 17.72 -1.47
C CYS A 220 14.75 17.97 -0.16
N ASP A 221 15.40 19.11 0.04
CA ASP A 221 16.43 19.26 1.09
C ASP A 221 15.88 19.34 2.53
N ASN A 222 14.56 19.48 2.70
CA ASN A 222 13.88 19.66 3.99
C ASN A 222 12.84 18.58 4.32
N THR A 223 12.84 17.46 3.60
CA THR A 223 11.90 16.34 3.81
C THR A 223 12.36 15.42 4.96
N GLY A 224 12.66 15.98 6.14
CA GLY A 224 12.90 15.23 7.38
C GLY A 224 14.14 14.32 7.44
N GLN A 225 14.72 13.91 6.32
CA GLN A 225 15.75 12.84 6.26
C GLN A 225 17.14 13.27 6.74
N LYS A 226 17.38 14.56 6.95
CA LYS A 226 18.61 15.15 7.52
C LYS A 226 18.42 15.74 8.92
N LEU A 227 17.47 15.24 9.72
CA LEU A 227 17.32 15.71 11.11
C LEU A 227 18.55 15.44 11.98
N SER A 228 19.45 14.52 11.59
CA SER A 228 20.75 14.31 12.26
C SER A 228 21.69 15.52 12.19
N GLN A 229 21.46 16.48 11.28
CA GLN A 229 22.28 17.70 11.19
C GLN A 229 21.68 18.90 11.94
N TRP A 230 20.40 18.83 12.33
CA TRP A 230 19.66 19.96 12.90
C TRP A 230 19.34 19.79 14.39
N LEU A 231 19.39 18.57 14.93
CA LEU A 231 19.28 18.34 16.37
C LEU A 231 20.69 18.32 16.98
N PRO A 232 21.01 19.23 17.92
CA PRO A 232 22.13 19.02 18.82
C PRO A 232 21.72 17.88 19.76
N ILE A 233 22.18 16.66 19.45
CA ILE A 233 22.23 15.56 20.42
C ILE A 233 23.58 15.68 21.13
#